data_AF-A0A0A8K575-F1
#
_entry.id   AF-A0A0A8K575-F1
#
_cell.length_a   1.000
_cell.length_b   1.000
_cell.length_c   1.000
_cell.angle_alpha   90.00
_cell.angle_beta   90.00
_cell.angle_gamma   90.00
#
_symmetry.space_group_name_H-M   'P 1'
#
loop_
_entity.id
_entity.type
_entity.pdbx_description
1 polymer ?
#
loop_
_entity_poly.entity_id
_entity_poly.type
_entity_poly.pdbx_seq_one_letter_code
_entity_poly.pdbx_strand_id
1 'polypeptide(L)'
;MTMFEKPTSAPEIWSLQELVNAGWSQDDLSWEATSEEAVAAACAGDFEQAKDKAGSALRLARETFEPIDPRLGTSLANFGICLALTGDKNDLAALAAKALETWRGAHPWIARMQAPRVARSSMFHLRMEALHRDTYRALWQKRWNAIAKDAATRLEALRDNPDTLIAPDAAVFTAWRRERPAMLNDTRKLLAAGQLLLAPAAEPRS
;
A
#
# COMPACT_ATOMS: atom_id res chain seq x y z
N MET A 1 -24.11 -18.61 17.56
CA MET A 1 -23.95 -18.44 16.09
C MET A 1 -22.48 -18.15 15.85
N THR A 2 -21.72 -19.18 15.56
CA THR A 2 -20.24 -19.17 15.56
C THR A 2 -19.76 -18.48 14.28
N MET A 3 -19.10 -17.34 14.42
CA MET A 3 -18.36 -16.71 13.33
C MET A 3 -17.19 -17.62 12.95
N PHE A 4 -17.18 -18.12 11.72
CA PHE A 4 -15.99 -18.70 11.13
C PHE A 4 -14.95 -17.58 10.98
N GLU A 5 -13.98 -17.52 11.89
CA GLU A 5 -12.68 -16.94 11.58
C GLU A 5 -12.17 -17.65 10.34
N LYS A 6 -12.06 -16.91 9.22
CA LYS A 6 -11.26 -17.39 8.08
C LYS A 6 -9.85 -17.62 8.61
N PRO A 7 -9.21 -18.76 8.32
CA PRO A 7 -7.83 -18.96 8.70
C PRO A 7 -7.01 -17.80 8.13
N THR A 8 -6.14 -17.24 8.97
CA THR A 8 -4.96 -16.49 8.52
C THR A 8 -4.40 -17.22 7.31
N SER A 9 -4.35 -16.56 6.15
CA SER A 9 -3.79 -17.17 4.93
C SER A 9 -2.49 -17.86 5.29
N ALA A 10 -2.35 -19.13 4.90
CA ALA A 10 -1.12 -19.88 5.11
C ALA A 10 0.08 -19.01 4.67
N PRO A 11 1.24 -19.09 5.36
CA PRO A 11 2.40 -18.30 4.99
C PRO A 11 2.72 -18.54 3.51
N GLU A 12 2.67 -17.47 2.71
CA GLU A 12 3.05 -17.54 1.30
C GLU A 12 4.57 -17.73 1.24
N ILE A 13 5.01 -18.97 1.03
CA ILE A 13 6.43 -19.29 0.86
C ILE A 13 6.75 -19.17 -0.64
N TRP A 14 7.47 -18.10 -0.99
CA TRP A 14 7.96 -17.86 -2.36
C TRP A 14 9.44 -18.22 -2.45
N SER A 15 9.82 -18.99 -3.47
CA SER A 15 11.22 -19.23 -3.79
C SER A 15 11.89 -17.99 -4.38
N LEU A 16 13.21 -17.88 -4.25
CA LEU A 16 13.98 -16.79 -4.86
C LEU A 16 13.74 -16.69 -6.38
N GLN A 17 13.59 -17.82 -7.06
CA GLN A 17 13.32 -17.84 -8.50
C GLN A 17 11.96 -17.24 -8.86
N GLU A 18 10.92 -17.51 -8.06
CA GLU A 18 9.59 -16.94 -8.26
C GLU A 18 9.60 -15.43 -8.02
N LEU A 19 10.33 -14.96 -7.00
CA LEU A 19 10.52 -13.54 -6.74
C LEU A 19 11.18 -12.85 -7.94
N VAL A 20 12.32 -13.37 -8.40
CA VAL A 20 13.05 -12.82 -9.56
C VAL A 20 12.16 -12.79 -10.80
N ASN A 21 11.43 -13.88 -11.08
CA ASN A 21 10.52 -13.95 -12.23
C ASN A 21 9.37 -12.93 -12.16
N ALA A 22 8.93 -12.59 -10.95
CA ALA A 22 7.90 -11.59 -10.71
C ALA A 22 8.44 -10.15 -10.68
N GLY A 23 9.76 -9.95 -10.72
CA GLY A 23 10.39 -8.65 -10.47
C GLY A 23 10.24 -8.20 -9.01
N TRP A 24 10.21 -9.16 -8.08
CA TRP A 24 10.15 -8.95 -6.65
C TRP A 24 11.49 -9.28 -5.98
N SER A 25 11.80 -8.58 -4.90
CA SER A 25 12.89 -8.90 -3.98
C SER A 25 12.36 -9.46 -2.65
N GLN A 26 13.27 -9.97 -1.82
CA GLN A 26 12.92 -10.33 -0.45
C GLN A 26 12.48 -9.09 0.35
N ASP A 27 13.05 -7.93 0.06
CA ASP A 27 12.70 -6.67 0.72
C ASP A 27 11.28 -6.20 0.36
N ASP A 28 10.80 -6.50 -0.85
CA ASP A 28 9.41 -6.24 -1.22
C ASP A 28 8.43 -7.03 -0.33
N LEU A 29 8.72 -8.31 -0.08
CA LEU A 29 7.93 -9.15 0.84
C LEU A 29 8.07 -8.72 2.29
N SER A 30 9.30 -8.46 2.75
CA SER A 30 9.58 -8.02 4.11
C SER A 30 8.90 -6.70 4.43
N TRP A 31 8.88 -5.76 3.49
CA TRP A 31 8.16 -4.50 3.63
C TRP A 31 6.65 -4.71 3.72
N GLU A 32 6.08 -5.56 2.85
CA GLU A 32 4.64 -5.87 2.88
C GLU A 32 4.24 -6.48 4.23
N ALA A 33 4.94 -7.55 4.66
CA ALA A 33 4.66 -8.24 5.92
C ALA A 33 4.81 -7.31 7.13
N THR A 34 5.89 -6.54 7.20
CA THR A 34 6.12 -5.60 8.32
C THR A 34 5.07 -4.49 8.34
N SER A 35 4.58 -4.06 7.17
CA SER A 35 3.52 -3.05 7.07
C SER A 35 2.15 -3.61 7.46
N GLU A 36 1.85 -4.86 7.11
CA GLU A 36 0.67 -5.58 7.61
C GLU A 36 0.69 -5.67 9.14
N GLU A 37 1.82 -6.03 9.74
CA GLU A 37 1.99 -6.08 11.19
C GLU A 37 1.77 -4.70 11.84
N ALA A 38 2.34 -3.64 11.26
CA ALA A 38 2.14 -2.27 11.76
C ALA A 38 0.66 -1.85 11.72
N VAL A 39 -0.03 -2.11 10.62
CA VAL A 39 -1.45 -1.78 10.47
C VAL A 39 -2.30 -2.62 11.42
N ALA A 40 -2.03 -3.92 11.54
CA ALA A 40 -2.75 -4.81 12.44
C ALA A 40 -2.62 -4.37 13.91
N ALA A 41 -1.41 -4.02 14.35
CA ALA A 41 -1.17 -3.50 15.69
C ALA A 41 -1.90 -2.17 15.93
N ALA A 42 -1.86 -1.25 14.95
CA ALA A 42 -2.58 0.02 15.04
C ALA A 42 -4.10 -0.17 15.18
N CYS A 43 -4.69 -1.06 14.37
CA CYS A 43 -6.12 -1.40 14.45
C CYS A 43 -6.50 -2.09 15.78
N ALA A 44 -5.56 -2.79 16.40
CA ALA A 44 -5.74 -3.43 17.71
C ALA A 44 -5.55 -2.45 18.89
N GLY A 45 -5.11 -1.21 18.64
CA GLY A 45 -4.79 -0.23 19.67
C GLY A 45 -3.41 -0.41 20.32
N ASP A 46 -2.59 -1.34 19.84
CA ASP A 46 -1.20 -1.53 20.30
C ASP A 46 -0.28 -0.56 19.55
N PHE A 47 -0.34 0.71 19.93
CA PHE A 47 0.36 1.79 19.22
C PHE A 47 1.88 1.75 19.37
N GLU A 48 2.40 1.18 20.47
CA GLU A 48 3.83 0.98 20.65
C GLU A 48 4.36 -0.07 19.65
N GLN A 49 3.71 -1.23 19.55
CA GLN A 49 4.08 -2.21 18.54
C GLN A 49 3.89 -1.67 17.11
N ALA A 50 2.80 -0.95 16.86
CA ALA A 50 2.54 -0.33 15.56
C ALA A 50 3.67 0.64 15.17
N LYS A 51 4.13 1.47 16.10
CA LYS A 51 5.25 2.40 15.91
C LYS A 51 6.55 1.66 15.59
N ASP A 52 6.89 0.61 16.33
CA ASP A 52 8.11 -0.18 16.10
C ASP A 52 8.12 -0.83 14.71
N LYS A 53 6.98 -1.42 14.31
CA LYS A 53 6.81 -2.04 13.00
C LYS A 53 6.80 -1.01 11.88
N ALA A 54 6.09 0.11 12.04
CA ALA A 54 6.09 1.20 11.08
C ALA A 54 7.50 1.81 10.90
N GLY A 55 8.26 1.95 11.99
CA GLY A 55 9.64 2.41 11.96
C GLY A 55 10.56 1.43 11.22
N SER A 56 10.36 0.12 11.41
CA SER A 56 11.09 -0.93 10.69
C SER A 56 10.78 -0.92 9.19
N ALA A 57 9.49 -0.81 8.82
CA ALA A 57 9.07 -0.67 7.43
C ALA A 57 9.65 0.59 6.77
N LEU A 58 9.68 1.72 7.50
CA LEU A 58 10.28 2.97 7.00
C LEU A 58 11.79 2.86 6.79
N ARG A 59 12.51 2.22 7.72
CA ARG A 59 13.96 1.98 7.55
C ARG A 59 14.22 1.17 6.28
N LEU A 60 13.53 0.04 6.13
CA LEU A 60 13.64 -0.82 4.95
C LEU A 60 13.31 -0.07 3.65
N ALA A 61 12.22 0.70 3.64
CA ALA A 61 11.81 1.47 2.48
C ALA A 61 12.84 2.54 2.06
N ARG A 62 13.48 3.21 3.03
CA ARG A 62 14.53 4.20 2.76
C ARG A 62 15.81 3.59 2.21
N GLU A 63 16.16 2.39 2.67
CA GLU A 63 17.38 1.69 2.24
C GLU A 63 17.22 1.04 0.86
N THR A 64 15.99 0.64 0.51
CA THR A 64 15.74 -0.24 -0.63
C THR A 64 15.06 0.45 -1.81
N PHE A 65 14.08 1.32 -1.55
CA PHE A 65 13.19 1.81 -2.60
C PHE A 65 13.59 3.19 -3.11
N GLU A 66 13.22 3.46 -4.37
CA GLU A 66 13.43 4.76 -4.98
C GLU A 66 12.65 5.86 -4.24
N PRO A 67 13.12 7.12 -4.24
CA PRO A 67 12.43 8.24 -3.59
C PRO A 67 10.98 8.49 -4.05
N ILE A 68 10.64 8.03 -5.26
CA ILE A 68 9.31 8.13 -5.87
C ILE A 68 8.46 6.85 -5.70
N ASP A 69 8.95 5.85 -4.98
CA ASP A 69 8.22 4.61 -4.74
C ASP A 69 7.08 4.85 -3.72
N PRO A 70 5.83 4.53 -4.07
CA PRO A 70 4.68 4.71 -3.17
C PRO A 70 4.85 4.09 -1.79
N ARG A 71 5.60 3.00 -1.67
CA ARG A 71 5.84 2.29 -0.41
C ARG A 71 6.63 3.12 0.59
N LEU A 72 7.57 3.93 0.11
CA LEU A 72 8.27 4.91 0.94
C LEU A 72 7.29 5.98 1.46
N GLY A 73 6.40 6.48 0.61
CA GLY A 73 5.38 7.45 0.99
C GLY A 73 4.46 6.90 2.10
N THR A 74 3.98 5.66 1.93
CA THR A 74 3.18 4.97 2.94
C THR A 74 3.92 4.77 4.25
N SER A 75 5.18 4.33 4.21
CA SER A 75 5.96 4.13 5.44
C SER A 75 6.25 5.44 6.19
N LEU A 76 6.50 6.54 5.48
CA LEU A 76 6.67 7.86 6.10
C LEU A 76 5.41 8.29 6.86
N ALA A 77 4.25 8.17 6.20
CA ALA A 77 2.97 8.54 6.79
C ALA A 77 2.61 7.64 7.97
N ASN A 78 2.71 6.33 7.80
CA ASN A 78 2.35 5.37 8.84
C ASN A 78 3.21 5.54 10.10
N PHE A 79 4.52 5.79 9.94
CA PHE A 79 5.38 6.05 11.09
C PHE A 79 4.97 7.32 11.83
N GLY A 80 4.66 8.41 11.11
CA GLY A 80 4.17 9.65 11.71
C GLY A 80 2.84 9.50 12.42
N ILE A 81 1.92 8.73 11.82
CA ILE A 81 0.62 8.40 12.45
C ILE A 81 0.82 7.59 13.72
N CYS A 82 1.66 6.56 13.70
CA CYS A 82 1.92 5.74 14.90
C CYS A 82 2.59 6.56 16.02
N LEU A 83 3.53 7.46 15.70
CA LEU A 83 4.09 8.41 16.68
C LEU A 83 2.98 9.26 17.32
N ALA A 84 2.10 9.84 16.49
CA ALA A 84 0.98 10.66 16.97
C ALA A 84 0.00 9.87 17.85
N LEU A 85 -0.26 8.60 17.53
CA LEU A 85 -1.11 7.71 18.34
C LEU A 85 -0.47 7.33 19.67
N THR A 86 0.87 7.30 19.76
CA THR A 86 1.60 7.16 21.05
C THR A 86 1.68 8.46 21.86
N GLY A 87 1.15 9.57 21.34
CA GLY A 87 1.09 10.87 22.01
C GLY A 87 2.09 11.91 21.50
N ASP A 88 3.03 11.55 20.63
CA ASP A 88 3.98 12.49 20.01
C ASP A 88 3.50 12.94 18.63
N LYS A 89 2.87 14.11 18.59
CA LYS A 89 2.29 14.66 17.35
C LYS A 89 3.22 15.62 16.59
N ASN A 90 4.40 15.93 17.13
CA ASN A 90 5.21 17.05 16.65
C ASN A 90 5.61 16.91 15.17
N ASP A 91 5.84 15.67 14.72
CA ASP A 91 6.32 15.37 13.37
C ASP A 91 5.22 14.94 12.39
N LEU A 92 3.96 14.81 12.81
CA LEU A 92 2.90 14.22 11.99
C LEU A 92 2.69 14.98 10.67
N ALA A 93 2.52 16.30 10.73
CA ALA A 93 2.30 17.12 9.54
C ALA A 93 3.51 17.13 8.60
N ALA A 94 4.73 17.15 9.17
CA ALA A 94 5.97 17.14 8.39
C ALA A 94 6.19 15.79 7.67
N LEU A 95 5.90 14.68 8.35
CA LEU A 95 5.95 13.34 7.76
C LEU A 95 4.85 13.13 6.72
N ALA A 96 3.63 13.63 6.97
CA ALA A 96 2.54 13.63 6.00
C ALA A 96 2.88 14.44 4.74
N ALA A 97 3.55 15.59 4.89
CA ALA A 97 4.01 16.40 3.76
C ALA A 97 5.03 15.65 2.88
N LYS A 98 6.03 15.01 3.49
CA LYS A 98 7.02 14.20 2.74
C LYS A 98 6.37 13.00 2.05
N ALA A 99 5.46 12.32 2.75
CA ALA A 99 4.69 11.23 2.15
C ALA A 99 3.86 11.71 0.96
N LEU A 100 3.22 12.87 1.07
CA LEU A 100 2.44 13.49 0.00
C LEU A 100 3.30 13.82 -1.22
N GLU A 101 4.50 14.35 -1.00
CA GLU A 101 5.47 14.60 -2.09
C GLU A 101 5.85 13.31 -2.81
N THR A 102 6.15 12.24 -2.07
CA THR A 102 6.43 10.92 -2.67
C THR A 102 5.25 10.42 -3.50
N TRP A 103 4.03 10.48 -2.99
CA TRP A 103 2.83 10.03 -3.70
C TRP A 103 2.49 10.88 -4.93
N ARG A 104 2.64 12.21 -4.86
CA ARG A 104 2.50 13.11 -6.03
C ARG A 104 3.59 12.87 -7.08
N GLY A 105 4.80 12.50 -6.64
CA GLY A 105 5.93 12.17 -7.49
C GLY A 105 5.90 10.76 -8.09
N ALA A 106 4.96 9.89 -7.69
CA ALA A 106 4.95 8.47 -8.08
C ALA A 106 4.55 8.21 -9.54
N HIS A 107 4.13 9.22 -10.32
CA HIS A 107 3.69 9.02 -11.71
C HIS A 107 4.70 8.29 -12.60
N PRO A 108 6.02 8.59 -12.58
CA PRO A 108 7.00 7.83 -13.37
C PRO A 108 7.12 6.37 -12.91
N TRP A 109 7.01 6.12 -11.59
CA TRP A 109 7.00 4.76 -11.04
C TRP A 109 5.75 3.98 -11.50
N ILE A 110 4.60 4.64 -11.58
CA ILE A 110 3.35 4.04 -12.09
C ILE A 110 3.41 3.82 -13.61
N ALA A 111 4.04 4.74 -14.34
CA ALA A 111 4.19 4.65 -15.79
C ALA A 111 4.95 3.39 -16.24
N ARG A 112 5.95 2.96 -15.45
CA ARG A 112 6.76 1.76 -15.73
C ARG A 112 6.10 0.43 -15.31
N MET A 113 5.00 0.47 -14.56
CA MET A 113 4.33 -0.74 -14.09
C MET A 113 3.83 -1.61 -15.26
N GLN A 114 3.92 -2.92 -15.08
CA GLN A 114 3.40 -3.90 -16.01
C GLN A 114 1.97 -4.31 -15.65
N ALA A 115 1.05 -4.17 -16.60
CA ALA A 115 -0.33 -4.62 -16.40
C ALA A 115 -0.33 -6.15 -16.18
N PRO A 116 -1.05 -6.67 -15.17
CA PRO A 116 -1.13 -8.11 -14.94
C PRO A 116 -1.61 -8.82 -16.20
N ARG A 117 -0.97 -9.94 -16.55
CA ARG A 117 -1.47 -10.83 -17.61
C ARG A 117 -2.56 -11.71 -16.99
N VAL A 118 -3.83 -11.39 -17.24
CA VAL A 118 -4.93 -12.21 -16.72
C VAL A 118 -5.26 -13.26 -17.77
N ALA A 119 -4.63 -14.42 -17.68
CA ALA A 119 -4.90 -15.52 -18.59
C ALA A 119 -6.37 -15.98 -18.45
N ARG A 120 -7.22 -15.63 -19.41
CA ARG A 120 -8.54 -16.25 -19.58
C ARG A 120 -8.41 -17.36 -20.61
N SER A 121 -8.87 -18.55 -20.26
CA SER A 121 -8.52 -19.86 -20.85
C SER A 121 -9.02 -20.13 -22.27
N SER A 122 -8.87 -19.20 -23.22
CA SER A 122 -9.04 -19.48 -24.64
C SER A 122 -8.06 -18.69 -25.52
N MET A 123 -7.59 -19.32 -26.60
CA MET A 123 -6.69 -18.71 -27.60
C MET A 123 -7.34 -17.48 -28.28
N PHE A 124 -8.67 -17.44 -28.34
CA PHE A 124 -9.45 -16.29 -28.79
C PHE A 124 -9.28 -15.09 -27.84
N HIS A 125 -9.38 -15.30 -26.52
CA HIS A 125 -9.15 -14.24 -25.55
C HIS A 125 -7.69 -13.75 -25.56
N LEU A 126 -6.72 -14.63 -25.80
CA LEU A 126 -5.32 -14.23 -25.95
C LEU A 126 -5.10 -13.35 -27.19
N ARG A 127 -5.74 -13.65 -28.32
CA ARG A 127 -5.68 -12.79 -29.53
C ARG A 127 -6.39 -11.45 -29.32
N MET A 128 -7.55 -11.45 -28.68
CA MET A 128 -8.29 -10.21 -28.36
C MET A 128 -7.53 -9.34 -27.35
N GLU A 129 -6.87 -9.95 -26.36
CA GLU A 129 -6.03 -9.24 -25.40
C GLU A 129 -4.79 -8.64 -26.06
N ALA A 130 -4.19 -9.33 -27.04
CA ALA A 130 -3.11 -8.78 -27.84
C ALA A 130 -3.58 -7.59 -28.70
N LEU A 131 -4.78 -7.67 -29.28
CA LEU A 131 -5.34 -6.61 -30.14
C LEU A 131 -5.75 -5.35 -29.34
N HIS A 132 -6.22 -5.51 -28.10
CA HIS A 132 -6.68 -4.40 -27.24
C HIS A 132 -5.71 -4.08 -26.09
N ARG A 133 -4.44 -4.49 -26.21
CA ARG A 133 -3.45 -4.41 -25.14
C ARG A 133 -3.24 -2.99 -24.63
N ASP A 134 -3.24 -2.01 -25.54
CA ASP A 134 -3.03 -0.61 -25.19
C ASP A 134 -4.24 -0.03 -24.46
N THR A 135 -5.46 -0.39 -24.87
CA THR A 135 -6.69 -0.01 -24.15
C THR A 135 -6.71 -0.63 -22.75
N TYR A 136 -6.33 -1.90 -22.62
CA TYR A 136 -6.25 -2.57 -21.32
C TYR A 136 -5.20 -1.92 -20.40
N ARG A 137 -4.02 -1.61 -20.95
CA ARG A 137 -2.98 -0.87 -20.23
C ARG A 137 -3.46 0.52 -19.80
N ALA A 138 -4.19 1.24 -20.66
CA ALA A 138 -4.72 2.56 -20.32
C ALA A 138 -5.75 2.51 -19.17
N LEU A 139 -6.59 1.47 -19.13
CA LEU A 139 -7.52 1.26 -18.02
C LEU A 139 -6.78 0.96 -16.70
N TRP A 140 -5.73 0.14 -16.74
CA TRP A 140 -4.88 -0.10 -15.57
C TRP A 140 -4.16 1.16 -15.11
N GLN A 141 -3.57 1.91 -16.04
CA GLN A 141 -2.96 3.21 -15.76
C GLN A 141 -3.95 4.14 -15.05
N LYS A 142 -5.18 4.24 -15.55
CA LYS A 142 -6.23 5.04 -14.90
C LYS A 142 -6.50 4.56 -13.46
N ARG A 143 -6.60 3.25 -13.23
CA ARG A 143 -6.81 2.67 -11.90
C ARG A 143 -5.64 2.92 -10.96
N TRP A 144 -4.41 2.73 -11.41
CA TRP A 144 -3.21 2.95 -10.61
C TRP A 144 -3.03 4.43 -10.23
N ASN A 145 -3.25 5.34 -11.18
CA ASN A 145 -3.22 6.76 -10.89
C ASN A 145 -4.35 7.18 -9.94
N ALA A 146 -5.51 6.51 -9.97
CA ALA A 146 -6.57 6.75 -9.01
C ALA A 146 -6.16 6.35 -7.57
N ILE A 147 -5.42 5.24 -7.40
CA ILE A 147 -4.86 4.83 -6.09
C ILE A 147 -3.89 5.90 -5.58
N ALA A 148 -2.98 6.38 -6.43
CA ALA A 148 -2.03 7.42 -6.02
C ALA A 148 -2.70 8.75 -5.69
N LYS A 149 -3.73 9.12 -6.46
CA LYS A 149 -4.53 10.31 -6.19
C LYS A 149 -5.25 10.21 -4.84
N ASP A 150 -5.86 9.06 -4.55
CA ASP A 150 -6.53 8.81 -3.27
C ASP A 150 -5.56 8.95 -2.09
N ALA A 151 -4.41 8.27 -2.15
CA ALA A 151 -3.37 8.39 -1.13
C ALA A 151 -2.90 9.84 -0.94
N ALA A 152 -2.65 10.57 -2.04
CA ALA A 152 -2.29 11.98 -1.98
C ALA A 152 -3.38 12.84 -1.33
N THR A 153 -4.66 12.61 -1.64
CA THR A 153 -5.77 13.34 -1.03
C THR A 153 -5.87 13.08 0.48
N ARG A 154 -5.69 11.84 0.91
CA ARG A 154 -5.69 11.45 2.34
C ARG A 154 -4.53 12.13 3.10
N LEU A 155 -3.34 12.13 2.50
CA LEU A 155 -2.15 12.74 3.09
C LEU A 155 -2.20 14.26 3.12
N GLU A 156 -2.80 14.88 2.10
CA GLU A 156 -3.07 16.32 2.09
C GLU A 156 -4.02 16.72 3.23
N ALA A 157 -5.12 15.97 3.41
CA ALA A 157 -6.04 16.22 4.53
C ALA A 157 -5.35 16.07 5.89
N LEU A 158 -4.54 15.02 6.07
CA LEU A 158 -3.79 14.77 7.30
C LEU A 158 -2.72 15.82 7.58
N ARG A 159 -2.00 16.28 6.54
CA ARG A 159 -1.01 17.37 6.65
C ARG A 159 -1.69 18.67 7.10
N ASP A 160 -2.82 19.00 6.48
CA ASP A 160 -3.50 20.27 6.72
C ASP A 160 -4.26 20.27 8.06
N ASN A 161 -4.73 19.11 8.50
CA ASN A 161 -5.54 18.96 9.71
C ASN A 161 -5.05 17.77 10.55
N PRO A 162 -3.84 17.81 11.12
CA PRO A 162 -3.27 16.66 11.86
C PRO A 162 -4.08 16.29 13.11
N ASP A 163 -4.84 17.23 13.67
CA ASP A 163 -5.69 16.99 14.84
C ASP A 163 -6.95 16.18 14.55
N THR A 164 -7.31 15.99 13.27
CA THR A 164 -8.41 15.10 12.87
C THR A 164 -8.00 13.63 12.83
N LEU A 165 -6.73 13.32 13.15
CA LEU A 165 -6.26 11.95 13.24
C LEU A 165 -7.08 11.17 14.27
N ILE A 166 -7.80 10.17 13.77
CA ILE A 166 -8.47 9.15 14.57
C ILE A 166 -7.71 7.83 14.47
N ALA A 167 -7.82 7.01 15.51
CA ALA A 167 -7.25 5.67 15.47
C ALA A 167 -7.86 4.88 14.29
N PRO A 168 -7.04 4.14 13.51
CA PRO A 168 -7.53 3.40 12.36
C PRO A 168 -8.43 2.25 12.83
N ASP A 169 -9.52 2.02 12.10
CA ASP A 169 -10.41 0.89 12.36
C ASP A 169 -9.90 -0.40 11.67
N ALA A 170 -10.50 -1.54 12.03
CA ALA A 170 -10.17 -2.82 11.43
C ALA A 170 -10.55 -2.93 9.94
N ALA A 171 -11.33 -1.99 9.39
CA ALA A 171 -11.75 -2.02 7.99
C ALA A 171 -10.57 -1.78 7.04
N VAL A 172 -9.60 -0.95 7.43
CA VAL A 172 -8.35 -0.71 6.67
C VAL A 172 -7.65 -2.03 6.36
N PHE A 173 -7.36 -2.82 7.39
CA PHE A 173 -6.67 -4.10 7.22
C PHE A 173 -7.55 -5.17 6.54
N THR A 174 -8.86 -5.12 6.78
CA THR A 174 -9.81 -6.06 6.17
C THR A 174 -9.93 -5.86 4.66
N ALA A 175 -9.90 -4.61 4.18
CA ALA A 175 -9.92 -4.30 2.76
C ALA A 175 -8.70 -4.90 2.05
N TRP A 176 -7.50 -4.68 2.60
CA TRP A 176 -6.27 -5.26 2.07
C TRP A 176 -6.31 -6.79 2.04
N ARG A 177 -6.67 -7.45 3.16
CA ARG A 177 -6.77 -8.93 3.19
C ARG A 177 -7.76 -9.50 2.17
N ARG A 178 -8.80 -8.74 1.81
CA ARG A 178 -9.80 -9.14 0.81
C ARG A 178 -9.30 -8.94 -0.63
N GLU A 179 -8.56 -7.88 -0.89
CA GLU A 179 -8.19 -7.44 -2.24
C GLU A 179 -6.74 -7.74 -2.64
N ARG A 180 -5.92 -8.21 -1.69
CA ARG A 180 -4.52 -8.63 -1.91
C ARG A 180 -4.42 -9.60 -3.08
N PRO A 181 -3.71 -9.22 -4.17
CA PRO A 181 -3.51 -10.11 -5.28
C PRO A 181 -2.68 -11.34 -4.89
N ALA A 182 -3.12 -12.53 -5.31
CA ALA A 182 -2.38 -13.77 -5.11
C ALA A 182 -1.06 -13.81 -5.91
N MET A 183 -1.00 -13.11 -7.04
CA MET A 183 0.21 -13.00 -7.85
C MET A 183 1.10 -11.85 -7.38
N LEU A 184 2.40 -12.13 -7.30
CA LEU A 184 3.43 -11.10 -7.18
C LEU A 184 3.53 -10.31 -8.49
N ASN A 185 3.15 -9.03 -8.44
CA ASN A 185 3.25 -8.10 -9.56
C ASN A 185 3.25 -6.64 -9.05
N ASP A 186 3.50 -5.68 -9.93
CA ASP A 186 3.54 -4.26 -9.57
C ASP A 186 2.21 -3.76 -8.99
N THR A 187 1.09 -4.32 -9.47
CA THR A 187 -0.24 -3.95 -8.95
C THR A 187 -0.40 -4.31 -7.48
N ARG A 188 0.14 -5.46 -7.04
CA ARG A 188 0.18 -5.81 -5.62
C ARG A 188 1.03 -4.83 -4.82
N LYS A 189 2.22 -4.43 -5.32
CA LYS A 189 3.07 -3.42 -4.66
C LYS A 189 2.32 -2.10 -4.45
N LEU A 190 1.67 -1.59 -5.50
CA LEU A 190 0.92 -0.32 -5.44
C LEU A 190 -0.34 -0.44 -4.56
N LEU A 191 -1.09 -1.54 -4.67
CA LEU A 191 -2.27 -1.78 -3.84
C LEU A 191 -1.89 -1.90 -2.37
N ALA A 192 -0.81 -2.60 -2.04
CA ALA A 192 -0.28 -2.69 -0.68
C ALA A 192 0.03 -1.28 -0.15
N ALA A 193 0.79 -0.47 -0.92
CA ALA A 193 1.08 0.90 -0.54
C ALA A 193 -0.18 1.74 -0.26
N GLY A 194 -1.18 1.69 -1.13
CA GLY A 194 -2.41 2.48 -0.97
C GLY A 194 -3.34 1.99 0.15
N GLN A 195 -3.50 0.68 0.30
CA GLN A 195 -4.45 0.08 1.24
C GLN A 195 -3.89 -0.12 2.65
N LEU A 196 -2.57 -0.27 2.79
CA LEU A 196 -1.89 -0.29 4.10
C LEU A 196 -1.57 1.12 4.62
N LEU A 197 -1.90 2.18 3.88
CA LEU A 197 -1.82 3.54 4.38
C LEU A 197 -2.83 3.74 5.51
N LEU A 198 -2.37 4.22 6.67
CA LEU A 198 -3.20 4.47 7.86
C LEU A 198 -3.92 5.83 7.82
N ALA A 199 -3.50 6.75 6.93
CA ALA A 199 -4.13 8.07 6.85
C ALA A 199 -5.63 7.92 6.58
N PRO A 200 -6.52 8.57 7.32
CA PRO A 200 -7.96 8.38 7.14
C PRO A 200 -8.40 8.76 5.71
N ALA A 201 -9.47 8.12 5.23
CA ALA A 201 -10.13 8.57 4.01
C ALA A 201 -10.56 10.03 4.21
N ALA A 202 -10.31 10.89 3.21
CA ALA A 202 -10.85 12.25 3.27
C ALA A 202 -12.38 12.14 3.29
N GLU A 203 -13.04 12.74 4.28
CA GLU A 203 -14.49 12.89 4.24
C GLU A 203 -14.88 13.60 2.93
N PRO A 204 -15.98 13.19 2.27
CA PRO A 204 -16.48 13.95 1.14
C PRO A 204 -16.74 15.37 1.62
N ARG A 205 -16.03 16.35 1.03
CA ARG A 205 -16.34 17.76 1.25
C ARG A 205 -17.80 17.96 0.84
N SER A 206 -18.65 18.21 1.82
CA SER A 206 -20.08 18.55 1.68
C SER A 206 -20.29 19.79 0.84
#